data_AF-A0A8T4PBZ7-F1
#
_entry.id   AF-A0A8T4PBZ7-F1
#
_cell.length_a   1.000
_cell.length_b   1.000
_cell.length_c   1.000
_cell.angle_alpha   90.00
_cell.angle_beta   90.00
_cell.angle_gamma   90.00
#
_symmetry.space_group_name_H-M   'P 1'
#
loop_
_entity.id
_entity.type
_entity.pdbx_description
1 polymer ?
#
loop_
_entity_poly.entity_id
_entity_poly.type
_entity_poly.pdbx_seq_one_letter_code
_entity_poly.pdbx_strand_id
1 'polypeptide(L)'
;MMKRRMTMSRYKLNMSDARNMQKWALEVSGARKYLKTLPELPKTKKIIPGIYVGYDIDENELEDDGLDYCTPEIASIWAIDSNGEETNLGGIRAYNWETFWLEIGEDCEVDTAENWFDLIKKEYEKITKSDREKT
;
A
#
# COMPACT_ATOMS: atom_id res chain seq x y z
N MET A 1 11.35 31.67 -18.33
CA MET A 1 10.35 30.77 -17.71
C MET A 1 9.82 29.83 -18.78
N MET A 2 10.29 28.58 -18.76
CA MET A 2 9.82 27.54 -19.69
C MET A 2 8.56 26.94 -19.08
N LYS A 3 7.39 27.16 -19.69
CA LYS A 3 6.17 26.42 -19.33
C LYS A 3 6.45 24.96 -19.64
N ARG A 4 6.61 24.11 -18.61
CA ARG A 4 6.56 22.65 -18.80
C ARG A 4 5.24 22.38 -19.53
N ARG A 5 5.31 21.84 -20.75
CA ARG A 5 4.16 21.16 -21.33
C ARG A 5 3.91 20.00 -20.38
N MET A 6 2.81 20.04 -19.62
CA MET A 6 2.30 18.85 -18.98
C MET A 6 1.97 17.88 -20.12
N THR A 7 2.88 16.94 -20.37
CA THR A 7 2.58 15.75 -21.16
C THR A 7 1.45 15.06 -20.41
N MET A 8 0.25 15.08 -20.99
CA MET A 8 -0.86 14.34 -20.40
C MET A 8 -0.49 12.86 -20.39
N SER A 9 -0.73 12.19 -19.27
CA SER A 9 -0.53 10.75 -19.14
C SER A 9 -1.10 9.99 -20.33
N ARG A 10 -0.37 9.00 -20.85
CA ARG A 10 -0.86 8.08 -21.89
C ARG A 10 -2.15 7.39 -21.46
N TYR A 11 -2.27 7.12 -20.16
CA TYR A 11 -3.37 6.38 -19.56
C TYR A 11 -4.45 7.28 -18.94
N LYS A 12 -4.15 8.54 -18.65
CA LYS A 12 -5.08 9.58 -18.15
C LYS A 12 -5.94 9.12 -16.96
N LEU A 13 -5.37 8.33 -16.06
CA LEU A 13 -6.08 7.92 -14.85
C LEU A 13 -6.40 9.17 -14.03
N ASN A 14 -7.66 9.28 -13.62
CA ASN A 14 -8.05 10.24 -12.60
C ASN A 14 -8.36 9.51 -11.28
N MET A 15 -8.59 10.28 -10.21
CA MET A 15 -8.92 9.73 -8.89
C MET A 15 -10.16 8.82 -8.89
N SER A 16 -11.13 9.03 -9.78
CA SER A 16 -12.29 8.12 -9.89
C SER A 16 -11.87 6.77 -10.45
N ASP A 17 -11.01 6.74 -11.47
CA ASP A 17 -10.48 5.50 -12.04
C ASP A 17 -9.64 4.76 -10.99
N ALA A 18 -8.77 5.47 -10.29
CA ALA A 18 -7.94 4.90 -9.23
C ALA A 18 -8.79 4.28 -8.09
N ARG A 19 -9.88 4.93 -7.69
CA ARG A 19 -10.82 4.36 -6.70
C ARG A 19 -11.56 3.13 -7.21
N ASN A 20 -11.88 3.09 -8.51
CA ASN A 20 -12.48 1.90 -9.12
C ASN A 20 -11.46 0.74 -9.16
N MET A 21 -10.21 1.04 -9.51
CA MET A 21 -9.10 0.10 -9.46
C MET A 21 -8.85 -0.41 -8.03
N GLN A 22 -8.87 0.46 -7.02
CA GLN A 22 -8.76 0.07 -5.61
C GLN A 22 -9.86 -0.91 -5.21
N LYS A 23 -11.12 -0.60 -5.53
CA LYS A 23 -12.24 -1.52 -5.22
C LYS A 23 -12.08 -2.87 -5.90
N TRP A 24 -11.68 -2.87 -7.18
CA TRP A 24 -11.47 -4.07 -7.97
C TRP A 24 -10.30 -4.91 -7.44
N ALA A 25 -9.13 -4.32 -7.24
CA ALA A 25 -7.93 -5.04 -6.79
C ALA A 25 -8.12 -5.60 -5.37
N LEU A 26 -8.78 -4.87 -4.46
CA LEU A 26 -9.11 -5.39 -3.13
C LEU A 26 -10.03 -6.62 -3.16
N GLU A 27 -10.93 -6.69 -4.15
CA GLU A 27 -11.87 -7.80 -4.31
C GLU A 27 -11.17 -9.00 -4.99
N VAL A 28 -10.54 -8.77 -6.14
CA VAL A 28 -9.93 -9.83 -6.96
C VAL A 28 -8.72 -10.46 -6.27
N SER A 29 -7.92 -9.68 -5.52
CA SER A 29 -6.81 -10.23 -4.72
C SER A 29 -7.28 -11.11 -3.57
N GLY A 30 -8.54 -10.96 -3.12
CA GLY A 30 -9.03 -11.56 -1.88
C GLY A 30 -8.46 -10.95 -0.61
N ALA A 31 -7.67 -9.87 -0.70
CA ALA A 31 -7.05 -9.21 0.46
C ALA A 31 -8.06 -8.56 1.41
N ARG A 32 -9.23 -8.15 0.89
CA ARG A 32 -10.28 -7.46 1.67
C ARG A 32 -10.67 -8.19 2.96
N LYS A 33 -10.70 -9.53 2.98
CA LYS A 33 -11.07 -10.29 4.19
C LYS A 33 -10.04 -10.15 5.32
N TYR A 34 -8.76 -9.99 4.96
CA TYR A 34 -7.67 -9.79 5.92
C TYR A 34 -7.58 -8.34 6.36
N LEU A 35 -7.68 -7.39 5.42
CA LEU A 35 -7.58 -5.97 5.73
C LEU A 35 -8.69 -5.47 6.66
N LYS A 36 -9.89 -6.04 6.59
CA LYS A 36 -10.99 -5.76 7.53
C LYS A 36 -10.67 -6.10 8.99
N THR A 37 -9.64 -6.90 9.25
CA THR A 37 -9.19 -7.24 10.61
C THR A 37 -8.23 -6.20 11.19
N LEU A 38 -7.72 -5.29 10.36
CA LEU A 38 -6.79 -4.25 10.77
C LEU A 38 -7.51 -2.91 11.01
N PRO A 39 -7.05 -2.11 11.99
CA PRO A 39 -7.45 -0.71 12.09
C PRO A 39 -6.89 0.12 10.93
N GLU A 40 -7.64 1.15 10.52
CA GLU A 40 -7.14 2.14 9.57
C GLU A 40 -6.09 3.06 10.21
N LEU A 41 -5.06 3.43 9.44
CA LEU A 41 -3.97 4.30 9.90
C LEU A 41 -4.53 5.68 10.31
N PRO A 42 -4.37 6.11 11.59
CA PRO A 42 -4.93 7.37 12.06
C PRO A 42 -4.16 8.58 11.51
N LYS A 43 -4.86 9.57 10.94
CA LYS A 43 -4.23 10.80 10.40
C LYS A 43 -3.88 11.87 11.43
N THR A 44 -4.45 11.81 12.64
CA THR A 44 -4.45 12.95 13.60
C THR A 44 -4.36 12.56 15.08
N LYS A 45 -4.25 11.27 15.40
CA LYS A 45 -4.30 10.79 16.79
C LYS A 45 -2.99 10.12 17.19
N LYS A 46 -2.71 10.08 18.49
CA LYS A 46 -1.63 9.27 19.05
C LYS A 46 -1.89 7.82 18.68
N ILE A 47 -1.01 7.27 17.85
CA ILE A 47 -1.08 5.91 17.35
C ILE A 47 -0.51 4.98 18.42
N ILE A 48 -1.14 3.82 18.62
CA ILE A 48 -0.64 2.79 19.52
C ILE A 48 0.12 1.74 18.70
N PRO A 49 1.04 0.98 19.32
CA PRO A 49 1.79 -0.04 18.58
C PRO A 49 0.85 -1.09 17.97
N GLY A 50 1.09 -1.46 16.71
CA GLY A 50 0.21 -2.37 15.98
C GLY A 50 0.43 -2.38 14.48
N ILE A 51 -0.38 -3.18 13.77
CA ILE A 51 -0.44 -3.20 12.31
C ILE A 51 -1.68 -2.42 11.86
N TYR A 52 -1.51 -1.54 10.89
CA TYR A 52 -2.54 -0.65 10.35
C TYR A 52 -2.63 -0.76 8.84
N VAL A 53 -3.80 -0.44 8.28
CA VAL A 53 -4.02 -0.32 6.84
C VAL A 53 -4.25 1.14 6.44
N GLY A 54 -3.56 1.59 5.40
CA GLY A 54 -3.82 2.85 4.70
C GLY A 54 -4.54 2.58 3.38
N TYR A 55 -5.49 3.44 3.02
CA TYR A 55 -6.23 3.39 1.74
C TYR A 55 -6.10 4.68 0.93
N ASP A 56 -5.22 5.58 1.36
CA ASP A 56 -4.96 6.82 0.63
C ASP A 56 -4.24 6.48 -0.68
N ILE A 57 -4.72 7.05 -1.77
CA ILE A 57 -4.09 6.94 -3.09
C ILE A 57 -3.34 8.24 -3.32
N ASP A 58 -2.05 8.15 -3.64
CA ASP A 58 -1.26 9.33 -4.02
C ASP A 58 -1.65 9.77 -5.43
N GLU A 59 -2.14 11.01 -5.56
CA GLU A 59 -2.52 11.58 -6.85
C GLU A 59 -1.31 11.71 -7.79
N ASN A 60 -0.09 11.81 -7.25
CA ASN A 60 1.13 11.86 -8.04
C ASN A 60 1.44 10.52 -8.74
N GLU A 61 0.95 9.39 -8.22
CA GLU A 61 1.09 8.06 -8.86
C GLU A 61 0.12 7.86 -10.04
N LEU A 62 -0.81 8.80 -10.25
CA LEU A 62 -1.75 8.77 -11.37
C LEU A 62 -1.20 9.48 -12.62
N GLU A 63 -0.14 10.26 -12.45
CA GLU A 63 0.59 10.85 -13.57
C GLU A 63 1.49 9.81 -14.26
N ASP A 64 1.70 9.99 -15.56
CA ASP A 64 2.63 9.18 -16.34
C ASP A 64 4.03 9.77 -16.15
N ASP A 65 4.87 9.08 -15.39
CA ASP A 65 6.26 9.45 -15.16
C ASP A 65 7.16 9.09 -16.36
N GLY A 66 6.58 8.61 -17.46
CA GLY A 66 7.29 8.15 -18.66
C GLY A 66 7.79 6.71 -18.56
N LEU A 67 7.59 6.06 -17.41
CA LEU A 67 7.66 4.61 -17.27
C LEU A 67 6.25 4.08 -17.61
N ASP A 68 6.16 3.02 -18.41
CA ASP A 68 4.91 2.58 -19.07
C ASP A 68 3.84 2.01 -18.10
N TYR A 69 3.86 2.38 -16.81
CA TYR A 69 3.05 1.80 -15.72
C TYR A 69 2.50 2.91 -14.80
N CYS A 70 1.23 3.30 -14.98
CA CYS A 70 0.52 4.05 -13.91
C CYS A 70 0.03 3.03 -12.87
N THR A 71 0.57 3.11 -11.65
CA THR A 71 0.37 2.08 -10.61
C THR A 71 0.07 2.68 -9.24
N PRO A 72 -1.19 3.09 -8.98
CA PRO A 72 -1.54 3.51 -7.64
C PRO A 72 -1.32 2.36 -6.65
N GLU A 73 -0.67 2.68 -5.54
CA GLU A 73 -0.82 1.91 -4.31
C GLU A 73 -2.28 2.06 -3.85
N ILE A 74 -3.00 0.95 -3.82
CA ILE A 74 -4.42 0.92 -3.48
C ILE A 74 -4.66 0.55 -2.01
N ALA A 75 -3.66 -0.02 -1.35
CA ALA A 75 -3.61 -0.19 0.09
C ALA A 75 -2.16 -0.33 0.55
N SER A 76 -1.77 0.34 1.64
CA SER A 76 -0.50 0.10 2.33
C SER A 76 -0.72 -0.49 3.70
N ILE A 77 0.29 -1.20 4.18
CA ILE A 77 0.30 -1.82 5.49
C ILE A 77 1.46 -1.25 6.30
N TRP A 78 1.14 -0.77 7.49
CA TRP A 78 2.07 -0.04 8.33
C TRP A 78 2.20 -0.72 9.68
N ALA A 79 3.43 -0.94 10.12
CA ALA A 79 3.76 -1.26 11.50
C ALA A 79 4.02 0.01 12.28
N ILE A 80 3.50 0.04 13.50
CA ILE A 80 3.79 1.09 14.48
C ILE A 80 4.49 0.40 15.65
N ASP A 81 5.70 0.84 15.93
CA ASP A 81 6.54 0.28 17.00
C ASP A 81 6.17 0.86 18.38
N SER A 82 6.85 0.40 19.43
CA SER A 82 6.63 0.89 20.80
C SER A 82 6.97 2.39 21.02
N ASN A 83 7.79 2.98 20.15
CA ASN A 83 8.17 4.40 20.18
C ASN A 83 7.22 5.26 19.34
N GLY A 84 6.34 4.63 18.57
CA GLY A 84 5.44 5.29 17.62
C GLY A 84 6.08 5.56 16.26
N GLU A 85 7.21 4.90 15.94
CA GLU A 85 7.82 4.94 14.61
C GLU A 85 7.01 4.08 13.64
N GLU A 86 6.78 4.62 12.44
CA GLU A 86 6.01 3.97 11.38
C GLU A 86 6.97 3.27 10.40
N THR A 87 6.70 2.01 10.10
CA THR A 87 7.43 1.23 9.09
C THR A 87 6.45 0.68 8.07
N ASN A 88 6.64 0.99 6.79
CA ASN A 88 5.87 0.37 5.72
C ASN A 88 6.28 -1.12 5.61
N LEU A 89 5.31 -2.02 5.74
CA LEU A 89 5.53 -3.47 5.64
C LEU A 89 5.29 -4.00 4.22
N GLY A 90 4.54 -3.26 3.41
CA GLY A 90 4.12 -3.69 2.09
C GLY A 90 2.78 -3.06 1.70
N GLY A 91 2.25 -3.51 0.57
CA GLY A 91 1.05 -2.92 0.01
C GLY A 91 0.43 -3.76 -1.09
N ILE A 92 -0.56 -3.16 -1.73
CA ILE A 92 -1.22 -3.69 -2.91
C ILE A 92 -1.13 -2.61 -3.98
N ARG A 93 -0.59 -2.93 -5.15
CA ARG A 93 -0.60 -2.06 -6.32
C ARG A 93 -1.64 -2.55 -7.31
N ALA A 94 -2.31 -1.61 -7.98
CA ALA A 94 -3.22 -1.93 -9.08
C ALA A 94 -2.71 -1.29 -10.37
N TYR A 95 -2.71 -2.08 -11.43
CA TYR A 95 -2.27 -1.66 -12.76
C TYR A 95 -3.50 -1.46 -13.64
N ASN A 96 -3.43 -0.46 -14.50
CA ASN A 96 -4.52 -0.06 -15.38
C ASN A 96 -4.86 -1.06 -16.49
N TRP A 97 -4.04 -2.10 -16.70
CA TRP A 97 -4.33 -3.25 -17.58
C TRP A 97 -4.84 -4.47 -16.80
N GLU A 98 -5.60 -4.24 -15.73
CA GLU A 98 -6.32 -5.27 -14.97
C GLU A 98 -5.43 -6.33 -14.30
N THR A 99 -4.25 -5.92 -13.80
CA THR A 99 -3.47 -6.73 -12.86
C THR A 99 -3.26 -6.02 -11.53
N PHE A 100 -2.95 -6.78 -10.49
CA PHE A 100 -2.61 -6.26 -9.17
C PHE A 100 -1.40 -7.03 -8.65
N TRP A 101 -0.58 -6.37 -7.84
CA TRP A 101 0.54 -6.99 -7.15
C TRP A 101 0.39 -6.86 -5.64
N LEU A 102 0.71 -7.94 -4.95
CA LEU A 102 0.85 -7.99 -3.50
C LEU A 102 2.33 -7.84 -3.18
N GLU A 103 2.66 -6.79 -2.43
CA GLU A 103 4.03 -6.38 -2.13
C GLU A 103 4.33 -6.57 -0.64
N ILE A 104 5.55 -7.02 -0.34
CA ILE A 104 6.13 -7.10 1.00
C ILE A 104 7.53 -6.49 0.92
N GLY A 105 7.78 -5.39 1.62
CA GLY A 105 9.04 -4.65 1.46
C GLY A 105 9.35 -4.32 -0.01
N GLU A 106 10.49 -4.80 -0.52
CA GLU A 106 10.88 -4.68 -1.95
C GLU A 106 10.49 -5.92 -2.80
N ASP A 107 9.93 -6.97 -2.17
CA ASP A 107 9.47 -8.17 -2.87
C ASP A 107 8.09 -7.92 -3.48
N CYS A 108 8.07 -7.71 -4.79
CA CYS A 108 6.86 -7.62 -5.61
C CYS A 108 6.62 -8.99 -6.26
N GLU A 109 5.56 -9.70 -5.84
CA GLU A 109 4.98 -10.95 -6.43
C GLU A 109 4.67 -12.01 -5.35
N VAL A 110 3.81 -11.69 -4.38
CA VAL A 110 3.26 -12.73 -3.49
C VAL A 110 2.02 -13.37 -4.11
N ASP A 111 2.04 -14.69 -4.32
CA ASP A 111 1.03 -15.44 -5.08
C ASP A 111 -0.41 -15.40 -4.52
N THR A 112 -0.58 -15.23 -3.20
CA THR A 112 -1.90 -15.25 -2.56
C THR A 112 -2.02 -14.24 -1.45
N ALA A 113 -3.22 -13.68 -1.24
CA ALA A 113 -3.49 -12.77 -0.13
C ALA A 113 -3.28 -13.41 1.26
N GLU A 114 -3.43 -14.73 1.38
CA GLU A 114 -3.15 -15.44 2.64
C GLU A 114 -1.66 -15.43 2.96
N ASN A 115 -0.83 -15.89 2.01
CA ASN A 115 0.62 -15.87 2.16
C ASN A 115 1.15 -14.45 2.38
N TRP A 116 0.64 -13.48 1.62
CA TRP A 116 0.97 -12.07 1.77
C TRP A 116 0.67 -11.56 3.18
N PHE A 117 -0.52 -11.85 3.72
CA PHE A 117 -0.88 -11.40 5.05
C PHE A 117 -0.07 -12.10 6.16
N ASP A 118 0.32 -13.35 5.97
CA ASP A 118 1.18 -14.06 6.92
C ASP A 118 2.62 -13.54 6.89
N LEU A 119 3.14 -13.14 5.72
CA LEU A 119 4.43 -12.46 5.61
C LEU A 119 4.42 -11.10 6.32
N ILE A 120 3.35 -10.31 6.16
CA ILE A 120 3.15 -9.05 6.91
C ILE A 120 3.28 -9.27 8.41
N LYS A 121 2.59 -10.29 8.95
CA LYS A 121 2.66 -10.60 10.39
C LYS A 121 4.06 -10.98 10.82
N LYS A 122 4.78 -11.78 10.01
CA LYS A 122 6.16 -12.17 10.29
C LYS A 122 7.09 -10.96 10.32
N GLU A 123 6.93 -9.99 9.42
CA GLU A 123 7.73 -8.75 9.45
C GLU A 123 7.42 -7.93 10.71
N TYR A 124 6.15 -7.79 11.09
CA TYR A 124 5.78 -7.12 12.33
C TYR A 124 6.35 -7.82 13.58
N GLU A 125 6.36 -9.15 13.62
CA GLU A 125 6.97 -9.92 14.71
C GLU A 125 8.46 -9.60 14.87
N LYS A 126 9.21 -9.44 13.76
CA LYS A 126 10.63 -9.05 13.81
C LYS A 126 10.82 -7.67 14.44
N ILE A 127 9.96 -6.70 14.10
CA ILE A 127 9.98 -5.34 14.68
C ILE A 127 9.73 -5.43 16.19
N THR A 128 8.66 -6.11 16.61
CA THR A 128 8.32 -6.21 18.03
C THR A 128 9.37 -6.96 18.86
N LYS A 129 10.09 -7.91 18.25
CA LYS A 129 11.21 -8.60 18.90
C LYS A 129 12.41 -7.66 19.10
N SER A 130 12.75 -6.87 18.08
CA SER A 130 13.80 -5.86 18.15
C SER A 130 13.54 -4.83 19.26
N ASP A 131 12.29 -4.38 19.40
CA ASP A 131 11.88 -3.45 20.48
C ASP A 131 12.11 -4.03 21.88
N ARG A 132 11.77 -5.30 22.08
CA ARG A 132 11.97 -5.99 23.36
C ARG A 132 13.44 -6.17 23.71
N GLU A 133 14.31 -6.34 22.71
CA GLU A 133 15.75 -6.49 22.92
C GLU A 133 16.46 -5.17 23.20
N LYS A 134 15.84 -4.03 22.86
CA LYS A 134 16.34 -2.67 23.15
C LYS A 134 15.92 -2.13 24.53
N THR A 135 14.98 -2.79 25.21
CA THR A 135 14.41 -2.38 26.51
C THR A 135 15.09 -3.12 27.66
#